data_AF-A0AAD5S304-F1
#
_entry.id   AF-A0AAD5S304-F1
#
_cell.length_a   1.000
_cell.length_b   1.000
_cell.length_c   1.000
_cell.angle_alpha   90.00
_cell.angle_beta   90.00
_cell.angle_gamma   90.00
#
_symmetry.space_group_name_H-M   'P 1'
#
loop_
_entity.id
_entity.type
_entity.pdbx_description
1 polymer ?
#
loop_
_entity_poly.entity_id
_entity_poly.type
_entity_poly.pdbx_seq_one_letter_code
_entity_poly.pdbx_strand_id
1 'polypeptide(L)'
;MPTNPLLHRLAQLRKKLNNKLDAPAGRQHVSVTHTSKKSLSNDDSKQLSIVRPRASTISFPPPSRPDPATSIYPSPSDVKYFETLFEQQVTHFLNFCHSYTPLQKFTVLALAKRYIAPYLGPAPTVDPTTGGLVCPFPSYMCDDHSPIEYSIKFSQGEPMEVRFSVEPLSASCTNEDNLRITEKLLQDIAEVATEGFDPAPFEKLKSCIADANSRGRDGTPADQKFTQMMVALDFGGSGITVKGYCVSVLADLANPTGNIRQIGEFAG
;
A
#
# COMPACT_ATOMS: atom_id res chain seq x y z
N MET A 1 14.04 42.61 -15.97
CA MET A 1 13.10 41.49 -16.10
C MET A 1 12.76 41.00 -14.70
N PRO A 2 11.56 41.26 -14.15
CA PRO A 2 11.22 40.77 -12.82
C PRO A 2 11.09 39.24 -12.87
N THR A 3 11.97 38.54 -12.17
CA THR A 3 11.92 37.09 -12.03
C THR A 3 10.68 36.70 -11.24
N ASN A 4 9.85 35.82 -11.81
CA ASN A 4 8.66 35.29 -11.15
C ASN A 4 9.05 34.71 -9.77
N PRO A 5 8.52 35.25 -8.66
CA PRO A 5 8.91 34.84 -7.31
C PRO A 5 8.59 33.38 -7.01
N LEU A 6 7.62 32.76 -7.72
CA LEU A 6 7.33 31.33 -7.61
C LEU A 6 8.45 30.47 -8.21
N LEU A 7 9.00 30.86 -9.36
CA LEU A 7 10.10 30.11 -9.99
C LEU A 7 11.38 30.16 -9.15
N HIS A 8 11.65 31.31 -8.52
CA HIS A 8 12.77 31.44 -7.58
C HIS A 8 12.57 30.55 -6.34
N ARG A 9 11.33 30.46 -5.82
CA ARG A 9 10.99 29.64 -4.65
C ARG A 9 11.08 28.13 -4.96
N LEU A 10 10.65 27.71 -6.15
CA LEU A 10 10.78 26.32 -6.63
C LEU A 10 12.25 25.93 -6.83
N ALA A 11 13.07 26.82 -7.39
CA ALA A 11 14.52 26.59 -7.53
C ALA A 11 15.22 26.44 -6.17
N GLN A 12 14.81 27.23 -5.16
CA GLN A 12 15.33 27.11 -3.80
C GLN A 12 14.90 25.80 -3.11
N LEU A 13 13.66 25.35 -3.30
CA LEU A 13 13.16 24.07 -2.79
C LEU A 13 13.92 22.89 -3.41
N ARG A 14 14.11 22.89 -4.73
CA ARG A 14 14.87 21.85 -5.45
C ARG A 14 16.32 21.78 -4.96
N LYS A 15 16.97 22.92 -4.73
CA LYS A 15 18.34 22.98 -4.17
C LYS A 15 18.40 22.44 -2.74
N LYS A 16 17.40 22.74 -1.90
CA LYS A 16 17.31 22.20 -0.54
C LYS A 16 17.06 20.69 -0.50
N LEU A 17 16.26 20.16 -1.42
CA LEU A 17 15.99 18.73 -1.57
C LEU A 17 17.25 17.96 -2.02
N ASN A 18 17.96 18.47 -3.03
CA ASN A 18 19.21 17.85 -3.48
C ASN A 18 20.28 17.85 -2.39
N ASN A 19 20.41 18.94 -1.63
CA ASN A 19 21.37 19.00 -0.51
C ASN A 19 20.99 18.10 0.68
N LYS A 20 19.72 17.66 0.78
CA LYS A 20 19.29 16.68 1.79
C LYS A 20 19.49 15.23 1.36
N LEU A 21 19.58 14.96 0.04
CA LEU A 21 19.87 13.64 -0.50
C LEU A 21 21.34 13.21 -0.31
N ASP A 22 22.26 14.17 -0.14
CA ASP A 22 23.67 13.92 0.15
C ASP A 22 23.99 13.77 1.66
N ALA A 23 23.01 13.97 2.55
CA ALA A 23 23.14 13.68 3.96
C ALA A 23 22.76 12.20 4.22
N PRO A 24 23.46 11.47 5.11
CA PRO A 24 23.12 10.09 5.42
C PRO A 24 21.70 10.04 5.97
N ALA A 25 20.76 9.60 5.12
CA ALA A 25 19.35 9.56 5.44
C ALA A 25 19.10 8.48 6.50
N GLY A 26 18.88 8.92 7.74
CA GLY A 26 18.18 8.11 8.73
C GLY A 26 16.74 7.92 8.29
N ARG A 27 16.47 6.90 7.46
CA ARG A 27 15.13 6.34 7.26
C ARG A 27 14.64 5.85 8.63
N GLN A 28 13.66 6.52 9.22
CA GLN A 28 12.90 5.91 10.30
C GLN A 28 11.91 4.93 9.69
N HIS A 29 12.34 3.67 9.64
CA HIS A 29 11.52 2.53 9.26
C HIS A 29 10.73 2.09 10.51
N VAL A 30 9.48 2.51 10.63
CA VAL A 30 8.58 1.96 11.66
C VAL A 30 8.01 0.66 11.09
N SER A 31 8.64 -0.46 11.42
CA SER A 31 8.07 -1.80 11.22
C SER A 31 7.42 -2.23 12.52
N VAL A 32 6.09 -2.19 12.60
CA VAL A 32 5.38 -2.88 13.69
C VAL A 32 5.30 -4.35 13.29
N THR A 33 6.23 -5.16 13.79
CA THR A 33 6.22 -6.61 13.61
C THR A 33 5.76 -7.26 14.91
N HIS A 34 4.49 -7.67 14.98
CA HIS A 34 4.04 -8.52 16.08
C HIS A 34 4.52 -9.96 15.84
N THR A 35 5.53 -10.38 16.60
CA THR A 35 5.92 -11.79 16.70
C THR A 35 5.37 -12.36 18.01
N SER A 36 4.40 -13.26 17.91
CA SER A 36 3.96 -14.05 19.06
C SER A 36 5.03 -15.09 19.38
N LYS A 37 5.94 -14.78 20.31
CA LYS A 37 6.89 -15.75 20.88
C LYS A 37 6.17 -16.58 21.94
N LYS A 38 5.75 -17.78 21.57
CA LYS A 38 5.36 -18.82 22.54
C LYS A 38 6.58 -19.70 22.81
N SER A 39 7.19 -19.53 23.98
CA SER A 39 8.24 -20.41 24.49
C SER A 39 7.62 -21.76 24.88
N LEU A 40 8.11 -22.84 24.29
CA LEU A 40 7.89 -24.20 24.80
C LEU A 40 9.22 -24.94 24.82
N SER A 41 9.56 -25.44 26.01
CA SER A 41 10.72 -26.23 26.35
C SER A 41 10.61 -27.67 25.86
N ASN A 42 11.78 -28.32 25.81
CA ASN A 42 12.10 -29.63 25.23
C ASN A 42 11.30 -30.86 25.75
N ASP A 43 11.32 -31.85 24.85
CA ASP A 43 11.22 -33.31 24.98
C ASP A 43 9.90 -33.93 25.46
N ASP A 44 9.19 -34.53 24.50
CA ASP A 44 8.97 -35.98 24.55
C ASP A 44 8.53 -36.53 23.19
N SER A 45 9.26 -37.53 22.71
CA SER A 45 9.00 -38.30 21.50
C SER A 45 7.63 -38.99 21.53
N LYS A 46 6.69 -38.50 20.71
CA LYS A 46 5.54 -39.27 20.21
C LYS A 46 5.33 -38.97 18.73
N GLN A 47 5.25 -40.03 17.92
CA GLN A 47 4.88 -40.00 16.51
C GLN A 47 3.60 -39.15 16.32
N LEU A 48 3.74 -37.98 15.72
CA LEU A 48 2.63 -37.20 15.20
C LEU A 48 2.40 -37.64 13.76
N SER A 49 1.28 -38.32 13.56
CA SER A 49 0.71 -38.52 12.24
C SER A 49 0.58 -37.17 11.56
N ILE A 50 1.14 -37.05 10.34
CA ILE A 50 0.87 -35.91 9.48
C ILE A 50 -0.59 -36.02 9.07
N VAL A 51 -1.48 -35.41 9.85
CA VAL A 51 -2.80 -35.03 9.36
C VAL A 51 -2.52 -33.89 8.38
N ARG A 52 -2.38 -34.25 7.10
CA ARG A 52 -2.43 -33.27 6.03
C ARG A 52 -3.73 -32.50 6.22
N PRO A 53 -3.73 -31.16 6.31
CA PRO A 53 -4.96 -30.43 6.24
C PRO A 53 -5.64 -30.87 4.94
N ARG A 54 -6.86 -31.40 5.05
CA ARG A 54 -7.72 -31.52 3.88
C ARG A 54 -7.69 -30.15 3.24
N ALA A 55 -7.51 -30.11 1.91
CA ALA A 55 -7.77 -28.92 1.12
C ALA A 55 -9.27 -28.60 1.29
N SER A 56 -9.64 -28.04 2.44
CA SER A 56 -10.88 -27.33 2.64
C SER A 56 -10.80 -26.20 1.63
N THR A 57 -11.66 -26.30 0.62
CA THR A 57 -11.88 -25.28 -0.40
C THR A 57 -11.75 -23.91 0.27
N ILE A 58 -10.66 -23.20 -0.02
CA ILE A 58 -10.43 -21.87 0.57
C ILE A 58 -11.49 -20.97 -0.05
N SER A 59 -12.62 -20.86 0.64
CA SER A 59 -13.74 -20.01 0.24
C SER A 59 -13.46 -18.62 0.80
N PHE A 60 -12.91 -17.76 -0.03
CA PHE A 60 -12.82 -16.34 0.27
C PHE A 60 -14.23 -15.73 0.15
N PRO A 61 -14.80 -15.12 1.20
CA PRO A 61 -16.05 -14.38 1.05
C PRO A 61 -15.87 -13.28 -0.02
N PRO A 62 -16.91 -12.94 -0.80
CA PRO A 62 -16.81 -11.80 -1.71
C PRO A 62 -16.54 -10.53 -0.90
N PRO A 63 -15.69 -9.61 -1.39
CA PRO A 63 -15.62 -8.29 -0.78
C PRO A 63 -17.02 -7.68 -0.74
N SER A 64 -17.27 -6.88 0.29
CA SER A 64 -18.60 -6.32 0.50
C SER A 64 -18.99 -5.46 -0.71
N ARG A 65 -20.16 -5.75 -1.31
CA ARG A 65 -20.57 -5.14 -2.59
C ARG A 65 -20.84 -3.64 -2.39
N PRO A 66 -20.31 -2.75 -3.23
CA PRO A 66 -20.52 -1.31 -3.08
C PRO A 66 -21.98 -0.92 -3.25
N ASP A 67 -22.41 0.13 -2.54
CA ASP A 67 -23.65 0.85 -2.85
C ASP A 67 -23.46 1.64 -4.17
N PRO A 68 -24.28 1.38 -5.20
CA PRO A 68 -24.14 2.03 -6.51
C PRO A 68 -24.36 3.55 -6.49
N ALA A 69 -25.04 4.12 -5.50
CA ALA A 69 -25.32 5.56 -5.45
C ALA A 69 -24.11 6.41 -5.01
N THR A 70 -23.10 5.79 -4.40
CA THR A 70 -21.94 6.47 -3.80
C THR A 70 -20.65 5.67 -4.01
N SER A 71 -20.54 4.94 -5.12
CA SER A 71 -19.46 3.98 -5.32
C SER A 71 -18.10 4.68 -5.39
N ILE A 72 -17.39 4.70 -4.26
CA ILE A 72 -15.96 5.04 -4.15
C ILE A 72 -15.09 4.02 -4.89
N TYR A 73 -15.66 2.91 -5.36
CA TYR A 73 -14.97 1.85 -6.08
C TYR A 73 -14.90 2.11 -7.58
N PRO A 74 -13.80 1.71 -8.23
CA PRO A 74 -13.60 1.88 -9.67
C PRO A 74 -14.57 1.05 -10.50
N SER A 75 -14.65 1.35 -11.81
CA SER A 75 -15.56 0.65 -12.70
C SER A 75 -15.16 -0.82 -12.88
N PRO A 76 -16.09 -1.73 -13.26
CA PRO A 76 -15.73 -3.13 -13.54
C PRO A 76 -14.65 -3.28 -14.63
N SER A 77 -14.59 -2.37 -15.60
CA SER A 77 -13.53 -2.35 -16.63
C SER A 77 -12.15 -2.01 -16.05
N ASP A 78 -12.09 -1.08 -15.08
CA ASP A 78 -10.84 -0.73 -14.41
C ASP A 78 -10.33 -1.90 -13.57
N VAL A 79 -11.23 -2.54 -12.81
CA VAL A 79 -10.89 -3.75 -12.04
C VAL A 79 -10.38 -4.84 -12.98
N LYS A 80 -11.04 -5.03 -14.12
CA LYS A 80 -10.64 -6.05 -15.10
C LYS A 80 -9.28 -5.79 -15.73
N TYR A 81 -8.91 -4.52 -15.92
CA TYR A 81 -7.58 -4.14 -16.38
C TYR A 81 -6.51 -4.63 -15.39
N PHE A 82 -6.66 -4.31 -14.10
CA PHE A 82 -5.69 -4.72 -13.08
C PHE A 82 -5.67 -6.23 -12.83
N GLU A 83 -6.82 -6.91 -12.92
CA GLU A 83 -6.85 -8.38 -12.89
C GLU A 83 -5.99 -9.01 -13.98
N THR A 84 -6.07 -8.47 -15.21
CA THR A 84 -5.27 -8.93 -16.35
C THR A 84 -3.79 -8.65 -16.11
N LEU A 85 -3.47 -7.46 -15.56
CA LEU A 85 -2.10 -7.11 -15.19
C LEU A 85 -1.53 -8.09 -14.16
N PHE A 86 -2.32 -8.46 -13.16
CA PHE A 86 -1.91 -9.45 -12.15
C PHE A 86 -1.64 -10.83 -12.73
N GLU A 87 -2.49 -11.32 -13.62
CA GLU A 87 -2.27 -12.61 -14.27
C GLU A 87 -0.90 -12.68 -14.96
N GLN A 88 -0.42 -11.57 -15.52
CA GLN A 88 0.87 -11.52 -16.19
C GLN A 88 2.01 -11.28 -15.20
N GLN A 89 1.95 -10.19 -14.44
CA GLN A 89 3.06 -9.72 -13.60
C GLN A 89 3.25 -10.60 -12.36
N VAL A 90 2.17 -10.89 -11.63
CA VAL A 90 2.26 -11.69 -10.40
C VAL A 90 2.71 -13.11 -10.71
N THR A 91 2.22 -13.69 -11.82
CA THR A 91 2.69 -15.01 -12.28
C THR A 91 4.18 -15.00 -12.58
N HIS A 92 4.71 -13.94 -13.20
CA HIS A 92 6.14 -13.82 -13.46
C HIS A 92 6.96 -13.79 -12.17
N PHE A 93 6.59 -12.93 -11.21
CA PHE A 93 7.26 -12.82 -9.90
C PHE A 93 7.19 -14.13 -9.09
N LEU A 94 6.03 -14.79 -9.07
CA LEU A 94 5.83 -16.06 -8.38
C LEU A 94 6.62 -17.21 -9.04
N ASN A 95 6.83 -17.16 -10.35
CA ASN A 95 7.66 -18.16 -11.04
C ASN A 95 9.14 -17.94 -10.81
N PHE A 96 9.57 -16.68 -10.70
CA PHE A 96 10.91 -16.32 -10.28
C PHE A 96 11.19 -16.77 -8.83
N CYS A 97 10.20 -16.63 -7.94
CA CYS A 97 10.28 -17.13 -6.57
C CYS A 97 10.02 -18.65 -6.52
N HIS A 98 11.05 -19.46 -6.74
CA HIS A 98 10.94 -20.93 -6.79
C HIS A 98 10.43 -21.60 -5.49
N SER A 99 10.35 -20.85 -4.39
CA SER A 99 9.85 -21.30 -3.08
C SER A 99 8.34 -21.50 -3.00
N TYR A 100 7.56 -20.88 -3.89
CA TYR A 100 6.10 -20.98 -3.84
C TYR A 100 5.59 -22.29 -4.44
N THR A 101 4.83 -23.04 -3.64
CA THR A 101 4.06 -24.19 -4.13
C THR A 101 2.95 -23.75 -5.09
N PRO A 102 2.45 -24.64 -5.98
CA PRO A 102 1.33 -24.29 -6.88
C PRO A 102 0.10 -23.74 -6.16
N LEU A 103 -0.22 -24.28 -4.99
CA LEU A 103 -1.33 -23.78 -4.17
C LEU A 103 -1.08 -22.36 -3.68
N GLN A 104 0.13 -22.07 -3.15
CA GLN A 104 0.47 -20.72 -2.72
C GLN A 104 0.45 -19.73 -3.88
N LYS A 105 0.94 -20.12 -5.07
CA LYS A 105 0.87 -19.26 -6.27
C LYS A 105 -0.58 -18.91 -6.63
N PHE A 106 -1.46 -19.91 -6.62
CA PHE A 106 -2.90 -19.71 -6.84
C PHE A 106 -3.50 -18.80 -5.78
N THR A 107 -3.19 -19.01 -4.50
CA THR A 107 -3.68 -18.20 -3.39
C THR A 107 -3.25 -16.74 -3.52
N VAL A 108 -1.97 -16.47 -3.79
CA VAL A 108 -1.45 -15.10 -3.95
C VAL A 108 -2.14 -14.41 -5.13
N LEU A 109 -2.27 -15.07 -6.28
CA LEU A 109 -2.94 -14.51 -7.45
C LEU A 109 -4.44 -14.25 -7.18
N ALA A 110 -5.13 -15.19 -6.53
CA ALA A 110 -6.54 -15.04 -6.18
C ALA A 110 -6.76 -13.87 -5.22
N LEU A 111 -5.87 -13.70 -4.23
CA LEU A 111 -5.91 -12.57 -3.30
C LEU A 111 -5.67 -11.24 -4.01
N ALA A 112 -4.67 -11.17 -4.90
CA ALA A 112 -4.40 -9.95 -5.66
C ALA A 112 -5.63 -9.52 -6.48
N LYS A 113 -6.23 -10.45 -7.22
CA LYS A 113 -7.40 -10.15 -8.06
C LYS A 113 -8.62 -9.78 -7.22
N ARG A 114 -8.86 -10.45 -6.09
CA ARG A 114 -10.08 -10.28 -5.29
C ARG A 114 -10.01 -9.11 -4.31
N TYR A 115 -8.86 -8.88 -3.68
CA TYR A 115 -8.71 -7.92 -2.59
C TYR A 115 -7.82 -6.73 -2.93
N ILE A 116 -7.07 -6.75 -4.05
CA ILE A 116 -6.21 -5.63 -4.43
C ILE A 116 -6.75 -4.91 -5.66
N ALA A 117 -7.09 -5.63 -6.74
CA ALA A 117 -7.56 -5.01 -7.99
C ALA A 117 -8.72 -4.02 -7.80
N PRO A 118 -9.74 -4.30 -6.94
CA PRO A 118 -10.84 -3.36 -6.72
C PRO A 118 -10.46 -2.05 -6.03
N TYR A 119 -9.22 -1.94 -5.53
CA TYR A 119 -8.75 -0.81 -4.75
C TYR A 119 -7.67 0.01 -5.49
N LEU A 120 -7.33 -0.34 -6.73
CA LEU A 120 -6.29 0.39 -7.50
C LEU A 120 -6.81 1.59 -8.28
N GLY A 121 -8.08 1.95 -8.08
CA GLY A 121 -8.72 3.09 -8.75
C GLY A 121 -8.91 2.87 -10.25
N PRO A 122 -9.08 3.96 -11.02
CA PRO A 122 -9.30 3.85 -12.46
C PRO A 122 -8.02 3.49 -13.22
N ALA A 123 -8.18 2.73 -14.31
CA ALA A 123 -7.05 2.29 -15.12
C ALA A 123 -6.36 3.48 -15.83
N PRO A 124 -5.05 3.37 -16.12
CA PRO A 124 -4.37 4.39 -16.90
C PRO A 124 -4.95 4.48 -18.31
N THR A 125 -5.01 5.71 -18.83
CA THR A 125 -5.47 5.99 -20.20
C THR A 125 -4.29 6.31 -21.11
N VAL A 126 -4.42 6.07 -22.40
CA VAL A 126 -3.40 6.45 -23.38
C VAL A 126 -3.51 7.94 -23.69
N ASP A 127 -2.42 8.68 -23.52
CA ASP A 127 -2.31 10.07 -23.98
C ASP A 127 -2.30 10.09 -25.52
N PRO A 128 -3.25 10.78 -26.17
CA PRO A 128 -3.34 10.81 -27.62
C PRO A 128 -2.15 11.50 -28.31
N THR A 129 -1.39 12.32 -27.58
CA THR A 129 -0.26 13.09 -28.11
C THR A 129 1.04 12.30 -28.03
N THR A 130 1.28 11.66 -26.88
CA THR A 130 2.54 10.96 -26.60
C THR A 130 2.46 9.46 -26.80
N GLY A 131 1.25 8.89 -26.82
CA GLY A 131 1.01 7.45 -26.80
C GLY A 131 1.35 6.78 -25.45
N GLY A 132 1.78 7.57 -24.45
CA GLY A 132 2.13 7.08 -23.13
C GLY A 132 0.91 6.76 -22.28
N LEU A 133 1.08 5.88 -21.29
CA LEU A 133 0.07 5.66 -20.27
C LEU A 133 0.08 6.81 -19.25
N VAL A 134 -1.11 7.31 -18.92
CA VAL A 134 -1.31 8.37 -17.94
C VAL A 134 -2.24 7.87 -16.84
N CYS A 135 -1.73 7.85 -15.61
CA CYS A 135 -2.49 7.51 -14.42
C CYS A 135 -3.42 8.68 -14.01
N PRO A 136 -4.69 8.43 -13.67
CA PRO A 136 -5.62 9.47 -13.21
C PRO A 136 -5.25 10.14 -11.87
N PHE A 137 -4.38 9.47 -11.11
CA PHE A 137 -3.80 9.95 -9.87
C PHE A 137 -2.29 9.73 -9.91
N PRO A 138 -1.48 10.77 -9.63
CA PRO A 138 -0.04 10.66 -9.68
C PRO A 138 0.49 10.02 -8.38
N SER A 139 0.42 8.69 -8.28
CA SER A 139 0.92 7.98 -7.10
C SER A 139 2.41 8.30 -6.87
N TYR A 140 2.79 8.50 -5.62
CA TYR A 140 4.20 8.62 -5.20
C TYR A 140 4.88 7.25 -5.04
N MET A 141 4.14 6.16 -5.24
CA MET A 141 4.64 4.81 -5.07
C MET A 141 5.70 4.44 -6.11
N CYS A 142 5.45 4.77 -7.38
CA CYS A 142 6.28 4.40 -8.51
C CYS A 142 6.67 5.64 -9.33
N ASP A 143 7.82 5.60 -10.00
CA ASP A 143 8.29 6.66 -10.89
C ASP A 143 7.37 6.88 -12.11
N ASP A 144 6.62 5.85 -12.50
CA ASP A 144 5.60 5.90 -13.56
C ASP A 144 4.21 6.30 -13.05
N HIS A 145 4.11 6.69 -11.78
CA HIS A 145 2.89 7.05 -11.08
C HIS A 145 1.83 5.94 -10.96
N SER A 146 2.18 4.69 -11.23
CA SER A 146 1.27 3.56 -11.01
C SER A 146 0.95 3.39 -9.51
N PRO A 147 -0.29 2.99 -9.15
CA PRO A 147 -0.70 2.83 -7.76
C PRO A 147 -0.24 1.51 -7.14
N ILE A 148 0.67 0.77 -7.81
CA ILE A 148 1.10 -0.55 -7.40
C ILE A 148 2.55 -0.83 -7.78
N GLU A 149 3.33 -1.28 -6.81
CA GLU A 149 4.70 -1.73 -6.98
C GLU A 149 4.84 -3.21 -6.61
N TYR A 150 5.50 -3.99 -7.46
CA TYR A 150 5.85 -5.38 -7.21
C TYR A 150 7.32 -5.46 -6.80
N SER A 151 7.60 -6.13 -5.68
CA SER A 151 8.98 -6.32 -5.22
C SER A 151 9.22 -7.74 -4.72
N ILE A 152 10.50 -8.10 -4.64
CA ILE A 152 10.97 -9.37 -4.07
C ILE A 152 11.83 -9.06 -2.86
N LYS A 153 11.50 -9.63 -1.72
CA LYS A 153 12.30 -9.57 -0.52
C LYS A 153 13.30 -10.73 -0.54
N PHE A 154 14.57 -10.38 -0.47
CA PHE A 154 15.69 -11.31 -0.29
C PHE A 154 16.09 -11.29 1.18
N SER A 155 16.29 -12.48 1.76
CA SER A 155 16.75 -12.62 3.14
C SER A 155 17.68 -13.82 3.21
N GLN A 156 18.81 -13.66 3.90
CA GLN A 156 19.84 -14.70 3.93
C GLN A 156 19.30 -15.95 4.63
N GLY A 157 19.34 -17.09 3.93
CA GLY A 157 18.86 -18.37 4.46
C GLY A 157 17.35 -18.55 4.46
N GLU A 158 16.59 -17.54 4.02
CA GLU A 158 15.13 -17.57 3.96
C GLU A 158 14.63 -17.66 2.51
N PRO A 159 13.44 -18.24 2.28
CA PRO A 159 12.81 -18.21 0.97
C PRO A 159 12.60 -16.79 0.44
N MET A 160 12.69 -16.61 -0.88
CA MET A 160 12.29 -15.35 -1.52
C MET A 160 10.79 -15.12 -1.34
N GLU A 161 10.41 -13.89 -0.99
CA GLU A 161 9.02 -13.51 -0.76
C GLU A 161 8.61 -12.38 -1.71
N VAL A 162 7.46 -12.53 -2.36
CA VAL A 162 6.81 -11.48 -3.15
C VAL A 162 6.12 -10.50 -2.21
N ARG A 163 6.28 -9.21 -2.51
CA ARG A 163 5.58 -8.10 -1.86
C ARG A 163 4.83 -7.29 -2.90
N PHE A 164 3.60 -6.91 -2.57
CA PHE A 164 2.85 -5.88 -3.29
C PHE A 164 2.75 -4.65 -2.41
N SER A 165 3.27 -3.52 -2.87
CA SER A 165 2.96 -2.22 -2.30
C SER A 165 1.84 -1.62 -3.14
N VAL A 166 0.81 -1.07 -2.51
CA VAL A 166 -0.33 -0.46 -3.20
C VAL A 166 -0.71 0.86 -2.56
N GLU A 167 -1.07 1.83 -3.39
CA GLU A 167 -1.79 3.02 -2.97
C GLU A 167 -3.26 2.82 -3.32
N PRO A 168 -4.15 2.62 -2.33
CA PRO A 168 -5.56 2.45 -2.62
C PRO A 168 -6.17 3.74 -3.16
N LEU A 169 -6.78 3.66 -4.33
CA LEU A 169 -7.39 4.77 -5.05
C LEU A 169 -8.87 4.53 -5.26
N SER A 170 -9.64 5.58 -5.00
CA SER A 170 -11.08 5.61 -5.25
C SER A 170 -11.37 5.91 -6.72
N ALA A 171 -12.60 5.69 -7.17
CA ALA A 171 -13.03 6.08 -8.52
C ALA A 171 -12.86 7.57 -8.82
N SER A 172 -13.05 8.44 -7.81
CA SER A 172 -12.92 9.89 -7.94
C SER A 172 -11.46 10.36 -7.81
N CYS A 173 -10.58 9.51 -7.28
CA CYS A 173 -9.20 9.82 -6.94
C CYS A 173 -9.06 11.09 -6.07
N THR A 174 -10.08 11.43 -5.26
CA THR A 174 -9.96 12.51 -4.28
C THR A 174 -9.22 12.02 -3.05
N ASN A 175 -8.49 12.92 -2.38
CA ASN A 175 -7.75 12.57 -1.17
C ASN A 175 -8.67 11.98 -0.07
N GLU A 176 -9.87 12.54 0.11
CA GLU A 176 -10.83 12.05 1.10
C GLU A 176 -11.34 10.64 0.76
N ASP A 177 -11.70 10.40 -0.50
CA ASP A 177 -12.18 9.08 -0.92
C ASP A 177 -11.04 8.04 -0.98
N ASN A 178 -9.81 8.45 -1.26
CA ASN A 178 -8.63 7.57 -1.20
C ASN A 178 -8.32 7.11 0.24
N LEU A 179 -8.58 7.94 1.25
CA LEU A 179 -8.50 7.50 2.65
C LEU A 179 -9.62 6.52 3.00
N ARG A 180 -10.85 6.77 2.55
CA ARG A 180 -11.99 5.86 2.76
C ARG A 180 -11.76 4.50 2.10
N ILE A 181 -11.30 4.48 0.85
CA ILE A 181 -11.05 3.23 0.12
C ILE A 181 -9.87 2.46 0.73
N THR A 182 -8.87 3.16 1.30
CA THR A 182 -7.77 2.53 2.06
C THR A 182 -8.27 1.85 3.33
N GLU A 183 -9.10 2.52 4.13
CA GLU A 183 -9.76 1.89 5.29
C GLU A 183 -10.54 0.65 4.86
N LYS A 184 -11.28 0.77 3.75
CA LYS A 184 -12.10 -0.33 3.28
C LYS A 184 -11.27 -1.54 2.84
N LEU A 185 -10.10 -1.31 2.23
CA LEU A 185 -9.13 -2.37 1.93
C LEU A 185 -8.68 -3.06 3.22
N LEU A 186 -8.30 -2.30 4.24
CA LEU A 186 -7.80 -2.85 5.50
C LEU A 186 -8.87 -3.64 6.25
N GLN A 187 -10.12 -3.18 6.22
CA GLN A 187 -11.27 -3.93 6.76
C GLN A 187 -11.49 -5.25 6.02
N ASP A 188 -11.51 -5.23 4.69
CA ASP A 188 -11.73 -6.44 3.89
C ASP A 188 -10.54 -7.43 4.02
N ILE A 189 -9.31 -6.94 4.23
CA ILE A 189 -8.16 -7.77 4.61
C ILE A 189 -8.32 -8.35 6.03
N ALA A 190 -8.78 -7.55 6.99
CA ALA A 190 -9.00 -8.00 8.37
C ALA A 190 -10.00 -9.17 8.44
N GLU A 191 -11.04 -9.14 7.60
CA GLU A 191 -12.06 -10.18 7.52
C GLU A 191 -11.50 -11.53 7.05
N VAL A 192 -10.42 -11.53 6.27
CA VAL A 192 -9.79 -12.75 5.73
C VAL A 192 -8.48 -13.11 6.40
N ALA A 193 -7.89 -12.20 7.18
CA ALA A 193 -6.72 -12.48 7.98
C ALA A 193 -7.13 -13.40 9.14
N THR A 194 -6.68 -14.65 9.09
CA THR A 194 -7.13 -15.68 10.04
C THR A 194 -6.58 -15.48 11.45
N GLU A 195 -5.44 -14.81 11.61
CA GLU A 195 -4.82 -14.56 12.92
C GLU A 195 -3.98 -13.26 12.94
N GLY A 196 -4.08 -12.51 14.03
CA GLY A 196 -3.09 -11.50 14.41
C GLY A 196 -3.10 -10.15 13.67
N PHE A 197 -4.08 -9.89 12.81
CA PHE A 197 -4.23 -8.56 12.21
C PHE A 197 -4.95 -7.60 13.17
N ASP A 198 -4.25 -6.56 13.61
CA ASP A 198 -4.81 -5.46 14.40
C ASP A 198 -4.91 -4.19 13.53
N PRO A 199 -6.14 -3.71 13.21
CA PRO A 199 -6.31 -2.48 12.44
C PRO A 199 -6.10 -1.21 13.28
N ALA A 200 -6.02 -1.29 14.61
CA ALA A 200 -5.98 -0.10 15.47
C ALA A 200 -4.81 0.87 15.17
N PRO A 201 -3.58 0.42 14.86
CA PRO A 201 -2.51 1.32 14.43
C PRO A 201 -2.84 2.10 13.15
N PHE A 202 -3.57 1.50 12.22
CA PHE A 202 -3.97 2.15 10.97
C PHE A 202 -5.04 3.22 11.22
N GLU A 203 -6.01 2.96 12.09
CA GLU A 203 -7.02 3.96 12.46
C GLU A 203 -6.40 5.19 13.13
N LYS A 204 -5.41 4.97 14.01
CA LYS A 204 -4.64 6.06 14.62
C LYS A 204 -3.93 6.89 13.56
N LEU A 205 -3.22 6.24 12.63
CA LEU A 205 -2.53 6.92 11.53
C LEU A 205 -3.48 7.70 10.63
N LYS A 206 -4.61 7.11 10.26
CA LYS A 206 -5.65 7.75 9.44
C LYS A 206 -6.21 8.99 10.13
N SER A 207 -6.50 8.94 11.44
CA SER A 207 -6.97 10.11 12.19
C SER A 207 -5.95 11.26 12.14
N CYS A 208 -4.66 10.96 12.27
CA CYS A 208 -3.60 11.95 12.16
C CYS A 208 -3.54 12.60 10.77
N ILE A 209 -3.76 11.82 9.70
CA ILE A 209 -3.79 12.35 8.33
C ILE A 209 -5.05 13.20 8.13
N ALA A 210 -6.22 12.75 8.58
CA ALA A 210 -7.45 13.52 8.48
C ALA A 210 -7.34 14.88 9.20
N ASP A 211 -6.72 14.90 10.37
CA ASP A 211 -6.42 16.11 11.13
C ASP A 211 -5.37 17.00 10.43
N ALA A 212 -4.37 16.41 9.77
CA ALA A 212 -3.44 17.18 8.95
C ALA A 212 -4.13 17.80 7.73
N ASN A 213 -5.01 17.06 7.06
CA ASN A 213 -5.80 17.54 5.92
C ASN A 213 -6.73 18.68 6.30
N SER A 214 -7.35 18.64 7.49
CA SER A 214 -8.25 19.71 7.94
C SER A 214 -7.49 21.00 8.24
N ARG A 215 -6.27 20.91 8.79
CA ARG A 215 -5.41 22.07 9.09
C ARG A 215 -4.66 22.64 7.89
N GLY A 216 -4.28 21.80 6.92
CA GLY A 216 -3.46 22.19 5.76
C GLY A 216 -4.20 22.84 4.60
N ARG A 217 -5.55 22.96 4.67
CA ARG A 217 -6.38 23.56 3.62
C ARG A 217 -6.14 25.07 3.44
N ASP A 218 -5.50 25.74 4.40
CA ASP A 218 -5.15 27.15 4.26
C ASP A 218 -3.98 27.32 3.28
N GLY A 219 -4.32 27.38 1.99
CA GLY A 219 -3.39 27.73 0.90
C GLY A 219 -2.97 26.59 -0.04
N THR A 220 -3.45 25.36 0.17
CA THR A 220 -3.37 24.31 -0.86
C THR A 220 -4.58 24.39 -1.80
N PRO A 221 -4.39 24.33 -3.12
CA PRO A 221 -5.51 24.21 -4.06
C PRO A 221 -6.38 23.01 -3.70
N ALA A 222 -7.70 23.19 -3.65
CA ALA A 222 -8.65 22.14 -3.28
C ALA A 222 -8.61 20.91 -4.22
N ASP A 223 -8.02 21.06 -5.40
CA ASP A 223 -7.83 20.06 -6.44
C ASP A 223 -6.47 19.34 -6.38
N GLN A 224 -5.59 19.70 -5.46
CA GLN A 224 -4.27 19.08 -5.37
C GLN A 224 -4.37 17.63 -4.85
N LYS A 225 -4.09 16.68 -5.73
CA LYS A 225 -3.95 15.25 -5.46
C LYS A 225 -2.53 14.93 -4.97
N PHE A 226 -2.40 14.15 -3.92
CA PHE A 226 -1.10 13.66 -3.43
C PHE A 226 -1.28 12.41 -2.60
N THR A 227 -0.25 11.56 -2.57
CA THR A 227 -0.28 10.32 -1.79
C THR A 227 -0.38 10.60 -0.30
N GLN A 228 -1.27 9.86 0.37
CA GLN A 228 -1.52 9.97 1.80
C GLN A 228 -1.20 8.69 2.55
N MET A 229 -1.68 7.57 2.02
CA MET A 229 -1.48 6.25 2.60
C MET A 229 -1.13 5.24 1.53
N MET A 230 -0.29 4.29 1.91
CA MET A 230 0.05 3.12 1.09
C MET A 230 -0.01 1.89 1.98
N VAL A 231 -0.31 0.74 1.40
CA VAL A 231 -0.39 -0.55 2.08
C VAL A 231 0.57 -1.50 1.38
N ALA A 232 1.41 -2.24 2.11
CA ALA A 232 2.16 -3.35 1.54
C ALA A 232 1.69 -4.69 2.10
N LEU A 233 1.65 -5.70 1.24
CA LEU A 233 1.33 -7.08 1.55
C LEU A 233 2.55 -7.94 1.22
N ASP A 234 3.18 -8.51 2.26
CA ASP A 234 4.27 -9.48 2.13
C ASP A 234 3.67 -10.89 2.15
N PHE A 235 3.85 -11.66 1.08
CA PHE A 235 3.32 -13.02 0.96
C PHE A 235 4.37 -14.03 1.40
N GLY A 236 4.49 -14.29 2.69
CA GLY A 236 5.46 -15.24 3.24
C GLY A 236 4.97 -16.69 3.26
N GLY A 237 5.86 -17.61 3.63
CA GLY A 237 5.54 -19.04 3.75
C GLY A 237 4.48 -19.36 4.81
N SER A 238 4.36 -18.51 5.83
CA SER A 238 3.43 -18.67 6.96
C SER A 238 2.15 -17.85 6.87
N GLY A 239 2.00 -16.99 5.84
CA GLY A 239 0.82 -16.12 5.71
C GLY A 239 1.13 -14.79 5.05
N ILE A 240 0.26 -13.80 5.29
CA ILE A 240 0.36 -12.45 4.73
C ILE A 240 0.71 -11.49 5.86
N THR A 241 1.77 -10.70 5.69
CA THR A 241 2.04 -9.55 6.58
C THR A 241 1.58 -8.28 5.90
N VAL A 242 0.77 -7.48 6.60
CA VAL A 242 0.25 -6.20 6.10
C VAL A 242 1.01 -5.06 6.76
N LYS A 243 1.41 -4.05 5.99
CA LYS A 243 2.12 -2.86 6.47
C LYS A 243 1.43 -1.60 5.96
N GLY A 244 1.28 -0.60 6.82
CA GLY A 244 0.80 0.72 6.44
C GLY A 244 1.93 1.71 6.38
N TYR A 245 1.90 2.58 5.38
CA TYR A 245 2.77 3.74 5.27
C TYR A 245 1.91 4.99 5.16
N CYS A 246 2.35 6.04 5.84
CA CYS A 246 1.70 7.35 5.80
C CYS A 246 2.67 8.37 5.26
N VAL A 247 2.19 9.17 4.31
CA VAL A 247 2.98 10.19 3.64
C VAL A 247 2.59 11.54 4.21
N SER A 248 3.48 12.14 4.99
CA SER A 248 3.22 13.35 5.75
C SER A 248 3.46 14.65 4.99
N VAL A 249 3.38 14.63 3.65
CA VAL A 249 3.66 15.82 2.81
C VAL A 249 2.79 17.01 3.23
N LEU A 250 1.55 16.78 3.68
CA LEU A 250 0.71 17.85 4.22
C LEU A 250 1.09 18.33 5.62
N ALA A 251 1.66 17.49 6.48
CA ALA A 251 2.12 17.94 7.79
C ALA A 251 3.29 18.93 7.64
N ASP A 252 4.15 18.70 6.65
CA ASP A 252 5.25 19.59 6.30
C ASP A 252 4.78 20.89 5.62
N LEU A 253 3.70 20.84 4.82
CA LEU A 253 3.10 22.03 4.19
C LEU A 253 2.29 22.87 5.19
N ALA A 254 1.57 22.25 6.12
CA ALA A 254 0.78 22.93 7.15
C ALA A 254 1.64 23.52 8.27
N ASN A 255 2.88 23.03 8.45
CA ASN A 255 3.81 23.56 9.44
C ASN A 255 5.21 23.82 8.84
N PRO A 256 5.36 24.88 8.03
CA PRO A 256 6.61 25.20 7.33
C PRO A 256 7.78 25.55 8.27
N THR A 257 7.54 25.62 9.58
CA THR A 257 8.57 25.84 10.61
C THR A 257 9.32 24.58 11.03
N GLY A 258 8.93 23.38 10.55
CA GLY A 258 9.83 22.23 10.47
C GLY A 258 10.01 21.38 11.73
N ASN A 259 8.96 21.15 12.52
CA ASN A 259 9.00 20.14 13.59
C ASN A 259 8.41 18.79 13.11
N ILE A 260 9.20 18.03 12.35
CA ILE A 260 8.91 16.62 11.96
C ILE A 260 8.84 15.68 13.19
N ARG A 261 9.10 16.19 14.41
CA ARG A 261 9.10 15.40 15.66
C ARG A 261 7.77 14.72 15.99
N GLN A 262 6.64 15.21 15.48
CA GLN A 262 5.34 14.69 15.91
C GLN A 262 5.04 13.26 15.42
N ILE A 263 5.58 12.78 14.29
CA ILE A 263 5.18 11.45 13.78
C ILE A 263 5.85 10.30 14.54
N GLY A 264 7.06 10.52 15.07
CA GLY A 264 7.81 9.50 15.82
C GLY A 264 7.22 9.18 17.20
N GLU A 265 6.46 10.10 17.80
CA GLU A 265 5.89 9.93 19.15
C GLU A 265 4.61 9.09 19.16
N PHE A 266 3.98 8.84 18.01
CA PHE A 266 2.72 8.09 17.93
C PHE A 266 2.89 6.58 17.66
N ALA A 267 4.10 6.12 17.36
CA ALA A 267 4.42 4.73 17.03
C ALA A 267 4.89 3.89 18.24
N GLY A 268 4.83 4.44 19.45
CA GLY A 268 5.11 3.74 20.72
C GLY A 268 3.86 3.23 21.41
#